data_AF-A0A357C409-F1
#
_entry.id   AF-A0A357C409-F1
#
_cell.length_a   1.000
_cell.length_b   1.000
_cell.length_c   1.000
_cell.angle_alpha   90.00
_cell.angle_beta   90.00
_cell.angle_gamma   90.00
#
_symmetry.space_group_name_H-M   'P 1'
#
loop_
_entity.id
_entity.type
_entity.pdbx_description
1 polymer ?
#
loop_
_entity_poly.entity_id
_entity_poly.type
_entity_poly.pdbx_seq_one_letter_code
_entity_poly.pdbx_strand_id
1 'polypeptide(L)'
;MKDIECTEFLKWCLPQLRLRWPGFRKVRRQVCKRLNRRISELGLSDLFAYRGYLDGHSEEWKILDSLCRITISRFYRDRGVFDTLRSRILPALAKSASETGADEIRCWSAGCCSGEEAYTLQILWKICVIPVIQQRLLLRIIATDTDHDVLERAQKGIYPGSSLIDLPKELIQLAFIRSGKFYEIRKTFREDIEFARQDIRKQ
;
A
#
# COMPACT_ATOMS: atom_id res chain seq x y z
N MET A 1 -8.38 -6.67 -26.86
CA MET A 1 -9.48 -6.80 -25.89
C MET A 1 -10.17 -5.46 -25.71
N LYS A 2 -11.50 -5.43 -25.79
CA LYS A 2 -12.32 -4.22 -25.60
C LYS A 2 -12.55 -3.95 -24.10
N ASP A 3 -12.69 -2.68 -23.69
CA ASP A 3 -12.89 -2.30 -22.27
C ASP A 3 -14.16 -2.92 -21.66
N ILE A 4 -15.20 -3.10 -22.48
CA ILE A 4 -16.47 -3.74 -22.08
C ILE A 4 -16.24 -5.22 -21.75
N GLU A 5 -15.57 -5.96 -22.62
CA GLU A 5 -15.28 -7.40 -22.43
C GLU A 5 -14.47 -7.63 -21.15
N CYS A 6 -13.44 -6.81 -20.93
CA CYS A 6 -12.65 -6.89 -19.70
C CYS A 6 -13.48 -6.56 -18.46
N THR A 7 -14.37 -5.55 -18.54
CA THR A 7 -15.24 -5.17 -17.42
C THR A 7 -16.18 -6.31 -17.04
N GLU A 8 -16.81 -6.97 -18.00
CA GLU A 8 -17.70 -8.10 -17.73
C GLU A 8 -16.92 -9.30 -17.18
N PHE A 9 -15.73 -9.57 -17.71
CA PHE A 9 -14.86 -10.61 -17.15
C PHE A 9 -14.46 -10.33 -15.70
N LEU A 10 -14.05 -9.10 -15.39
CA LEU A 10 -13.69 -8.70 -14.01
C LEU A 10 -14.90 -8.78 -13.06
N LYS A 11 -16.09 -8.38 -13.50
CA LYS A 11 -17.31 -8.54 -12.69
C LYS A 11 -17.59 -10.02 -12.37
N TRP A 12 -17.29 -10.93 -13.29
CA TRP A 12 -17.45 -12.36 -13.10
C TRP A 12 -16.36 -12.99 -12.21
N CYS A 13 -15.07 -12.67 -12.43
CA CYS A 13 -13.97 -13.36 -11.75
C CYS A 13 -13.67 -12.80 -10.34
N LEU A 14 -13.84 -11.49 -10.11
CA LEU A 14 -13.46 -10.87 -8.84
C LEU A 14 -14.19 -11.46 -7.62
N PRO A 15 -15.52 -11.74 -7.64
CA PRO A 15 -16.19 -12.36 -6.51
C PRO A 15 -15.62 -13.73 -6.11
N GLN A 16 -15.15 -14.51 -7.08
CA GLN A 16 -14.52 -15.82 -6.85
C GLN A 16 -13.18 -15.69 -6.13
N LEU A 17 -12.52 -14.54 -6.28
CA LEU A 17 -11.28 -14.16 -5.58
C LEU A 17 -11.54 -13.42 -4.26
N ARG A 18 -12.81 -13.36 -3.79
CA ARG A 18 -13.23 -12.52 -2.65
C ARG A 18 -12.89 -11.03 -2.83
N LEU A 19 -12.91 -10.56 -4.07
CA LEU A 19 -12.71 -9.16 -4.45
C LEU A 19 -14.03 -8.55 -4.96
N ARG A 20 -14.12 -7.20 -4.93
CA ARG A 20 -15.36 -6.49 -5.30
C ARG A 20 -15.11 -5.51 -6.44
N TRP A 21 -15.93 -5.63 -7.50
CA TRP A 21 -15.88 -4.75 -8.68
C TRP A 21 -15.82 -3.24 -8.38
N PRO A 22 -16.54 -2.67 -7.40
CA PRO A 22 -16.46 -1.24 -7.10
C PRO A 22 -15.03 -0.72 -6.87
N GLY A 23 -14.16 -1.52 -6.24
CA GLY A 23 -12.75 -1.17 -6.01
C GLY A 23 -11.90 -1.12 -7.29
N PHE A 24 -12.37 -1.74 -8.38
CA PHE A 24 -11.63 -1.85 -9.63
C PHE A 24 -12.00 -0.79 -10.67
N ARG A 25 -13.07 0.00 -10.45
CA ARG A 25 -13.58 0.96 -11.45
C ARG A 25 -12.50 1.90 -11.99
N LYS A 26 -11.62 2.42 -11.12
CA LYS A 26 -10.54 3.36 -11.48
C LYS A 26 -9.27 2.68 -12.00
N VAL A 27 -9.03 1.42 -11.63
CA VAL A 27 -7.76 0.70 -11.87
C VAL A 27 -7.88 -0.40 -12.91
N ARG A 28 -9.10 -0.71 -13.39
CA ARG A 28 -9.40 -1.81 -14.31
C ARG A 28 -8.47 -1.86 -15.52
N ARG A 29 -8.12 -0.71 -16.12
CA ARG A 29 -7.25 -0.65 -17.31
C ARG A 29 -5.88 -1.29 -17.07
N GLN A 30 -5.31 -1.11 -15.87
CA GLN A 30 -4.03 -1.72 -15.51
C GLN A 30 -4.17 -3.24 -15.40
N VAL A 31 -5.25 -3.70 -14.77
CA VAL A 31 -5.57 -5.13 -14.65
C VAL A 31 -5.82 -5.75 -16.03
N CYS A 32 -6.64 -5.11 -16.87
CA CYS A 32 -6.90 -5.55 -18.24
C CYS A 32 -5.63 -5.65 -19.07
N LYS A 33 -4.69 -4.71 -18.94
CA LYS A 33 -3.40 -4.77 -19.65
C LYS A 33 -2.59 -6.01 -19.23
N ARG A 34 -2.55 -6.31 -17.94
CA ARG A 34 -1.87 -7.50 -17.41
C ARG A 34 -2.55 -8.80 -17.82
N LEU A 35 -3.88 -8.82 -17.82
CA LEU A 35 -4.68 -9.94 -18.33
C LEU A 35 -4.41 -10.20 -19.80
N ASN A 36 -4.44 -9.16 -20.65
CA ASN A 36 -4.11 -9.30 -22.07
C ASN A 36 -2.72 -9.92 -22.26
N ARG A 37 -1.72 -9.45 -21.52
CA ARG A 37 -0.38 -10.01 -21.59
C ARG A 37 -0.38 -11.50 -21.20
N ARG A 38 -1.05 -11.86 -20.11
CA ARG A 38 -1.15 -13.25 -19.66
C ARG A 38 -1.85 -14.16 -20.68
N ILE A 39 -2.93 -13.68 -21.30
CA ILE A 39 -3.66 -14.39 -22.36
C ILE A 39 -2.74 -14.67 -23.55
N SER A 40 -1.95 -13.67 -23.97
CA SER A 40 -0.95 -13.85 -25.03
C SER A 40 0.18 -14.79 -24.65
N GLU A 41 0.68 -14.74 -23.40
CA GLU A 41 1.69 -15.68 -22.88
C GLU A 41 1.19 -17.13 -22.88
N LEU A 42 -0.12 -17.34 -22.67
CA LEU A 42 -0.76 -18.65 -22.73
C LEU A 42 -1.18 -19.08 -24.15
N GLY A 43 -0.98 -18.23 -25.16
CA GLY A 43 -1.37 -18.50 -26.54
C GLY A 43 -2.89 -18.55 -26.77
N LEU A 44 -3.67 -17.93 -25.90
CA LEU A 44 -5.14 -17.94 -25.96
C LEU A 44 -5.66 -16.79 -26.83
N SER A 45 -6.81 -17.01 -27.50
CA SER A 45 -7.39 -16.03 -28.42
C SER A 45 -8.00 -14.81 -27.72
N ASP A 46 -8.64 -15.03 -26.56
CA ASP A 46 -9.48 -14.03 -25.90
C ASP A 46 -9.81 -14.41 -24.43
N LEU A 47 -10.64 -13.58 -23.79
CA LEU A 47 -11.12 -13.79 -22.42
C LEU A 47 -12.07 -14.97 -22.26
N PHE A 48 -12.77 -15.38 -23.31
CA PHE A 48 -13.64 -16.54 -23.26
C PHE A 48 -12.80 -17.82 -23.21
N ALA A 49 -11.77 -17.91 -24.06
CA ALA A 49 -10.77 -18.96 -24.01
C ALA A 49 -10.04 -18.98 -22.65
N TYR A 50 -9.68 -17.81 -22.11
CA TYR A 50 -9.08 -17.72 -20.77
C TYR A 50 -10.02 -18.18 -19.65
N ARG A 51 -11.31 -17.86 -19.74
CA ARG A 51 -12.32 -18.37 -18.81
C ARG A 51 -12.41 -19.90 -18.85
N GLY A 52 -12.46 -20.51 -20.03
CA GLY A 52 -12.42 -21.98 -20.13
C GLY A 52 -11.10 -22.58 -19.64
N TYR A 53 -9.98 -21.88 -19.84
CA TYR A 53 -8.68 -22.32 -19.32
C TYR A 53 -8.66 -22.38 -17.78
N LEU A 54 -9.31 -21.41 -17.10
CA LEU A 54 -9.44 -21.37 -15.64
C LEU A 54 -10.20 -22.57 -15.05
N ASP A 55 -11.12 -23.18 -15.80
CA ASP A 55 -11.90 -24.34 -15.35
C ASP A 55 -11.03 -25.61 -15.26
N GLY A 56 -10.03 -25.73 -16.15
CA GLY A 56 -9.09 -26.86 -16.16
C GLY A 56 -7.80 -26.65 -15.35
N HIS A 57 -7.53 -25.42 -14.89
CA HIS A 57 -6.24 -25.05 -14.27
C HIS A 57 -6.46 -24.24 -12.98
N SER A 58 -6.69 -24.95 -11.87
CA SER A 58 -6.93 -24.33 -10.55
C SER A 58 -5.82 -23.38 -10.10
N GLU A 59 -4.56 -23.66 -10.48
CA GLU A 59 -3.40 -22.84 -10.13
C GLU A 59 -3.41 -21.47 -10.84
N GLU A 60 -4.04 -21.36 -12.01
CA GLU A 60 -4.14 -20.10 -12.75
C GLU A 60 -4.97 -19.05 -12.00
N TRP A 61 -5.88 -19.47 -11.11
CA TRP A 61 -6.61 -18.55 -10.22
C TRP A 61 -5.68 -17.77 -9.28
N LYS A 62 -4.58 -18.36 -8.82
CA LYS A 62 -3.58 -17.67 -8.00
C LYS A 62 -2.83 -16.61 -8.81
N ILE A 63 -2.57 -16.91 -10.08
CA ILE A 63 -1.93 -15.97 -11.01
C ILE A 63 -2.90 -14.82 -11.29
N LEU A 64 -4.17 -15.12 -11.62
CA LEU A 64 -5.22 -14.14 -11.82
C LEU A 64 -5.38 -13.20 -10.60
N ASP A 65 -5.40 -13.75 -9.38
CA ASP A 65 -5.39 -12.96 -8.14
C ASP A 65 -4.23 -11.97 -8.11
N SER A 66 -3.01 -12.44 -8.42
CA SER A 66 -1.82 -11.58 -8.47
C SER A 66 -1.93 -10.47 -9.52
N LEU A 67 -2.52 -10.75 -10.69
CA LEU A 67 -2.70 -9.75 -11.75
C LEU A 67 -3.65 -8.62 -11.33
N CYS A 68 -4.62 -8.94 -10.46
CA CYS A 68 -5.58 -8.00 -9.89
C CYS A 68 -4.99 -7.08 -8.81
N ARG A 69 -3.80 -7.36 -8.26
CA ARG A 69 -3.20 -6.54 -7.18
C ARG A 69 -2.68 -5.21 -7.69
N ILE A 70 -3.04 -4.11 -7.04
CA ILE A 70 -2.56 -2.76 -7.39
C ILE A 70 -1.48 -2.32 -6.41
N THR A 71 -0.22 -2.52 -6.81
CA THR A 71 0.97 -2.37 -5.97
C THR A 71 1.72 -1.06 -6.23
N ILE A 72 0.97 0.02 -6.50
CA ILE A 72 1.54 1.36 -6.71
C ILE A 72 1.05 2.26 -5.58
N SER A 73 2.00 2.76 -4.80
CA SER A 73 1.79 3.78 -3.77
C SER A 73 2.84 4.88 -3.86
N ARG A 74 2.63 5.98 -3.14
CA ARG A 74 3.52 7.14 -3.03
C ARG A 74 3.39 7.73 -1.64
N PHE A 75 4.46 8.35 -1.16
CA PHE A 75 4.42 9.10 0.09
C PHE A 75 3.42 10.24 -0.02
N TYR A 76 2.64 10.46 1.04
CA TYR A 76 1.69 11.59 1.08
C TYR A 76 0.64 11.59 -0.05
N ARG A 77 0.31 10.42 -0.63
CA ARG A 77 -0.52 10.28 -1.84
C ARG A 77 -1.85 11.04 -1.78
N ASP A 78 -2.56 10.90 -0.67
CA ASP A 78 -3.84 11.58 -0.43
C ASP A 78 -3.62 12.75 0.54
N ARG A 79 -3.03 13.84 0.01
CA ARG A 79 -2.56 14.98 0.81
C ARG A 79 -3.58 15.45 1.86
N GLY A 80 -4.85 15.61 1.48
CA GLY A 80 -5.90 16.05 2.41
C GLY A 80 -6.13 15.10 3.58
N VAL A 81 -5.96 13.79 3.38
CA VAL A 81 -6.05 12.78 4.45
C VAL A 81 -4.86 12.93 5.40
N PHE A 82 -3.64 12.99 4.87
CA PHE A 82 -2.44 13.15 5.69
C PHE A 82 -2.34 14.51 6.37
N ASP A 83 -2.82 15.57 5.75
CA ASP A 83 -2.91 16.90 6.36
C ASP A 83 -3.88 16.89 7.54
N THR A 84 -5.01 16.19 7.41
CA THR A 84 -5.97 16.00 8.51
C THR A 84 -5.37 15.14 9.62
N LEU A 85 -4.66 14.06 9.28
CA LEU A 85 -3.95 13.22 10.25
C LEU A 85 -2.91 14.04 11.02
N ARG A 86 -2.07 14.79 10.32
CA ARG A 86 -1.02 15.64 10.88
C ARG A 86 -1.57 16.73 11.80
N SER A 87 -2.58 17.47 11.36
CA SER A 87 -3.05 18.68 12.03
C SER A 87 -4.09 18.44 13.12
N ARG A 88 -4.83 17.33 13.07
CA ARG A 88 -5.96 17.07 13.97
C ARG A 88 -5.87 15.72 14.66
N ILE A 89 -5.78 14.63 13.89
CA ILE A 89 -6.01 13.28 14.44
C ILE A 89 -4.82 12.81 15.28
N LEU A 90 -3.59 12.86 14.77
CA LEU A 90 -2.42 12.39 15.49
C LEU A 90 -2.16 13.20 16.77
N PRO A 91 -2.27 14.56 16.79
CA PRO A 91 -2.19 15.32 18.03
C PRO A 91 -3.29 14.96 19.05
N ALA A 92 -4.53 14.73 18.60
CA ALA A 92 -5.62 14.34 19.48
C ALA A 92 -5.40 12.95 20.09
N LEU A 93 -4.92 11.99 19.30
CA LEU A 93 -4.56 10.65 19.79
C LEU A 93 -3.42 10.73 20.81
N ALA A 94 -2.40 11.56 20.54
CA ALA A 94 -1.29 11.77 21.45
C ALA A 94 -1.75 12.33 22.81
N LYS A 95 -2.64 13.33 22.77
CA LYS A 95 -3.22 13.91 23.98
C LYS A 95 -4.03 12.88 24.77
N SER A 96 -4.89 12.12 24.10
CA SER A 96 -5.69 11.09 24.75
C SER A 96 -4.84 9.98 25.38
N ALA A 97 -3.76 9.55 24.71
CA ALA A 97 -2.83 8.58 25.25
C ALA A 97 -2.08 9.12 26.48
N SER A 98 -1.68 10.39 26.45
CA SER A 98 -1.05 11.05 27.60
C SER A 98 -1.98 11.11 28.82
N GLU A 99 -3.25 11.46 28.61
CA GLU A 99 -4.26 11.54 29.69
C GLU A 99 -4.55 10.18 30.35
N THR A 100 -4.42 9.08 29.60
CA THR A 100 -4.58 7.72 30.14
C THR A 100 -3.29 7.13 30.69
N GLY A 101 -2.16 7.83 30.59
CA GLY A 101 -0.84 7.33 30.98
C GLY A 101 -0.29 6.24 30.06
N ALA A 102 -0.81 6.12 28.83
CA ALA A 102 -0.30 5.19 27.84
C ALA A 102 1.07 5.66 27.29
N ASP A 103 1.96 4.71 27.05
CA ASP A 103 3.29 4.92 26.49
C ASP A 103 3.36 4.65 24.98
N GLU A 104 2.28 4.11 24.39
CA GLU A 104 2.18 3.87 22.96
C GLU A 104 0.77 4.02 22.37
N ILE A 105 0.73 4.32 21.07
CA ILE A 105 -0.44 4.21 20.20
C ILE A 105 -0.13 3.16 19.14
N ARG A 106 -1.11 2.30 18.85
CA ARG A 106 -1.00 1.25 17.84
C ARG A 106 -1.82 1.61 16.61
N CYS A 107 -1.22 1.45 15.44
CA CYS A 107 -1.83 1.72 14.14
C CYS A 107 -1.66 0.49 13.22
N TRP A 108 -2.62 0.28 12.33
CA TRP A 108 -2.53 -0.74 11.29
C TRP A 108 -2.67 -0.10 9.91
N SER A 109 -1.62 -0.21 9.09
CA SER A 109 -1.68 0.13 7.65
C SER A 109 -1.95 -1.16 6.86
N ALA A 110 -3.23 -1.35 6.49
CA ALA A 110 -3.69 -2.52 5.76
C ALA A 110 -3.58 -2.30 4.24
N GLY A 111 -2.85 -3.17 3.53
CA GLY A 111 -2.50 -2.97 2.13
C GLY A 111 -1.38 -1.95 1.96
N CYS A 112 -0.32 -2.09 2.78
CA CYS A 112 0.73 -1.08 2.91
C CYS A 112 1.62 -0.90 1.68
N CYS A 113 1.50 -1.76 0.66
CA CYS A 113 2.34 -1.75 -0.54
C CYS A 113 3.84 -1.76 -0.14
N SER A 114 4.64 -0.85 -0.67
CA SER A 114 6.07 -0.77 -0.35
C SER A 114 6.33 0.08 0.89
N GLY A 115 5.36 0.22 1.80
CA GLY A 115 5.48 0.90 3.08
C GLY A 115 5.34 2.41 3.04
N GLU A 116 5.08 3.03 1.89
CA GLU A 116 5.05 4.48 1.74
C GLU A 116 4.05 5.16 2.71
N GLU A 117 2.90 4.54 2.97
CA GLU A 117 1.88 5.05 3.91
C GLU A 117 2.33 4.92 5.37
N ALA A 118 2.77 3.73 5.78
CA ALA A 118 3.26 3.46 7.13
C ALA A 118 4.42 4.39 7.50
N TYR A 119 5.37 4.56 6.57
CA TYR A 119 6.46 5.51 6.75
C TYR A 119 5.98 6.96 6.79
N THR A 120 5.01 7.35 5.97
CA THR A 120 4.44 8.71 6.04
C THR A 120 3.86 8.98 7.43
N LEU A 121 3.11 8.03 8.00
CA LEU A 121 2.59 8.15 9.37
C LEU A 121 3.72 8.32 10.40
N GLN A 122 4.76 7.50 10.33
CA GLN A 122 5.87 7.58 11.28
C GLN A 122 6.68 8.89 11.14
N ILE A 123 6.86 9.37 9.92
CA ILE A 123 7.48 10.66 9.63
C ILE A 123 6.68 11.79 10.27
N LEU A 124 5.36 11.83 10.03
CA LEU A 124 4.47 12.82 10.62
C LEU A 124 4.47 12.75 12.15
N TRP A 125 4.45 11.55 12.70
CA TRP A 125 4.49 11.33 14.14
C TRP A 125 5.75 11.92 14.77
N LYS A 126 6.93 11.49 14.30
CA LYS A 126 8.20 11.88 14.91
C LYS A 126 8.59 13.33 14.65
N ILE A 127 8.23 13.89 13.48
CA ILE A 127 8.64 15.25 13.11
C ILE A 127 7.59 16.28 13.53
N CYS A 128 6.29 15.98 13.46
CA CYS A 128 5.24 16.97 13.66
C CYS A 128 4.54 16.86 15.02
N VAL A 129 4.46 15.68 15.62
CA VAL A 129 3.63 15.46 16.83
C VAL A 129 4.50 15.41 18.09
N ILE A 130 5.52 14.55 18.10
CA ILE A 130 6.37 14.32 19.28
C ILE A 130 7.03 15.62 19.80
N PRO A 131 7.60 16.49 18.95
CA PRO A 131 8.20 17.73 19.44
C PRO A 131 7.22 18.68 20.12
N VAL A 132 5.93 18.61 19.76
CA VAL A 132 4.88 19.49 20.31
C VAL A 132 4.40 19.00 21.68
N ILE A 133 4.23 17.68 21.84
CA ILE A 133 3.71 17.12 23.10
C ILE A 133 4.80 16.95 24.17
N GLN A 134 6.08 16.99 23.80
CA GLN A 134 7.24 16.86 24.69
C GLN A 134 7.22 15.59 25.58
N GLN A 135 6.65 14.51 25.07
CA GLN A 135 6.50 13.23 25.78
C GLN A 135 7.13 12.09 24.99
N ARG A 136 7.55 11.06 25.72
CA ARG A 136 8.04 9.81 25.14
C ARG A 136 6.85 8.88 24.86
N LEU A 137 6.14 9.16 23.78
CA LEU A 137 5.00 8.35 23.30
C LEU A 137 5.35 7.67 21.97
N LEU A 138 5.22 6.36 21.90
CA LEU A 138 5.52 5.60 20.69
C LEU A 138 4.30 5.52 19.78
N LEU A 139 4.54 5.53 18.46
CA LEU A 139 3.55 5.09 17.48
C LEU A 139 4.08 3.78 16.90
N ARG A 140 3.45 2.66 17.27
CA ARG A 140 3.72 1.35 16.70
C ARG A 140 2.80 1.09 15.53
N ILE A 141 3.37 0.77 14.38
CA ILE A 141 2.62 0.52 13.16
C ILE A 141 2.82 -0.93 12.75
N ILE A 142 1.73 -1.69 12.67
CA ILE A 142 1.73 -2.95 11.91
C ILE A 142 1.35 -2.59 10.48
N ALA A 143 2.16 -2.97 9.51
CA ALA A 143 1.97 -2.67 8.10
C ALA A 143 1.90 -3.98 7.33
N THR A 144 0.74 -4.27 6.72
CA THR A 144 0.50 -5.59 6.13
C THR A 144 0.17 -5.53 4.66
N ASP A 145 0.71 -6.48 3.90
CA ASP A 145 0.33 -6.69 2.51
C ASP A 145 0.30 -8.19 2.16
N THR A 146 -0.37 -8.53 1.06
CA THR A 146 -0.44 -9.90 0.52
C THR A 146 0.74 -10.24 -0.38
N ASP A 147 1.35 -9.22 -0.96
CA ASP A 147 2.44 -9.31 -1.92
C ASP A 147 3.79 -9.25 -1.20
N HIS A 148 4.62 -10.27 -1.42
CA HIS A 148 5.91 -10.39 -0.76
C HIS A 148 6.92 -9.37 -1.31
N ASP A 149 6.88 -9.10 -2.62
CA ASP A 149 7.86 -8.25 -3.29
C ASP A 149 7.69 -6.78 -2.88
N VAL A 150 6.46 -6.36 -2.56
CA VAL A 150 6.23 -5.01 -2.01
C VAL A 150 6.73 -4.91 -0.58
N LEU A 151 6.54 -5.95 0.24
CA LEU A 151 7.02 -5.98 1.62
C LEU A 151 8.55 -5.98 1.70
N GLU A 152 9.23 -6.73 0.83
CA GLU A 152 10.70 -6.73 0.78
C GLU A 152 11.23 -5.32 0.42
N ARG A 153 10.57 -4.63 -0.52
CA ARG A 153 10.90 -3.24 -0.84
C ARG A 153 10.62 -2.29 0.34
N ALA A 154 9.54 -2.51 1.08
CA ALA A 154 9.21 -1.75 2.27
C ALA A 154 10.29 -1.89 3.37
N GLN A 155 10.76 -3.12 3.60
CA GLN A 155 11.82 -3.40 4.56
C GLN A 155 13.16 -2.77 4.14
N LYS A 156 13.49 -2.79 2.85
CA LYS A 156 14.68 -2.10 2.31
C LYS A 156 14.60 -0.59 2.53
N GLY A 157 13.41 0.01 2.40
CA GLY A 157 13.19 1.43 2.68
C GLY A 157 13.89 2.37 1.69
N ILE A 158 14.12 1.92 0.45
CA ILE A 158 14.80 2.68 -0.61
C ILE A 158 13.79 3.01 -1.72
N TYR A 159 13.64 4.30 -2.02
CA TYR A 159 12.60 4.79 -2.92
C TYR A 159 13.16 5.69 -4.02
N PRO A 160 12.61 5.64 -5.24
CA PRO A 160 12.93 6.61 -6.27
C PRO A 160 12.31 7.96 -5.93
N GLY A 161 12.94 9.07 -6.35
CA GLY A 161 12.41 10.42 -6.12
C GLY A 161 10.96 10.64 -6.56
N SER A 162 10.50 9.92 -7.60
CA SER A 162 9.10 9.95 -8.07
C SER A 162 8.08 9.52 -7.01
N SER A 163 8.47 8.70 -6.04
CA SER A 163 7.58 8.26 -4.96
C SER A 163 7.41 9.33 -3.87
N LEU A 164 8.28 10.34 -3.81
CA LEU A 164 8.29 11.39 -2.78
C LEU A 164 7.70 12.72 -3.27
N ILE A 165 7.20 12.81 -4.51
CA ILE A 165 6.81 14.10 -5.12
C ILE A 165 5.69 14.85 -4.38
N ASP A 166 4.90 14.14 -3.57
CA ASP A 166 3.84 14.74 -2.76
C ASP A 166 4.24 15.04 -1.32
N LEU A 167 5.39 14.52 -0.87
CA LEU A 167 5.89 14.75 0.48
C LEU A 167 6.55 16.14 0.55
N PRO A 168 6.21 16.98 1.55
CA PRO A 168 6.88 18.26 1.76
C PRO A 168 8.40 18.13 1.82
N LYS A 169 9.12 19.08 1.19
CA LYS A 169 10.58 19.00 1.02
C LYS A 169 11.32 18.95 2.35
N GLU A 170 10.80 19.64 3.36
CA GLU A 170 11.32 19.69 4.72
C GLU A 170 11.27 18.31 5.36
N LEU A 171 10.17 17.58 5.19
CA LEU A 171 10.04 16.20 5.66
C LEU A 171 10.98 15.26 4.92
N ILE A 172 11.18 15.44 3.61
CA ILE A 172 12.14 14.65 2.83
C ILE A 172 13.56 14.82 3.38
N GLN A 173 13.99 16.07 3.62
CA GLN A 173 15.33 16.36 4.13
C GLN A 173 15.60 15.75 5.52
N LEU A 174 14.59 15.76 6.39
CA LEU A 174 14.68 15.22 7.73
C LEU A 174 14.59 13.68 7.73
N ALA A 175 13.73 13.08 6.91
CA ALA A 175 13.42 11.66 6.98
C ALA A 175 14.30 10.76 6.09
N PHE A 176 14.95 11.31 5.06
CA PHE A 176 15.67 10.50 4.07
C PHE A 176 17.14 10.89 3.93
N ILE A 177 17.93 9.93 3.46
CA ILE A 177 19.30 10.10 2.97
C ILE A 177 19.24 9.91 1.45
N ARG A 178 19.70 10.92 0.70
CA ARG A 178 19.70 10.86 -0.77
C ARG A 178 20.98 10.19 -1.27
N SER A 179 20.82 9.19 -2.14
CA SER A 179 21.91 8.55 -2.88
C SER A 179 21.56 8.53 -4.37
N GLY A 180 22.11 9.49 -5.12
CA GLY A 180 21.81 9.69 -6.54
C GLY A 180 20.32 9.97 -6.81
N LYS A 181 19.65 9.02 -7.47
CA LYS A 181 18.21 9.05 -7.81
C LYS A 181 17.31 8.44 -6.73
N PHE A 182 17.91 7.81 -5.72
CA PHE A 182 17.21 7.10 -4.66
C PHE A 182 17.28 7.85 -3.33
N TYR A 183 16.30 7.56 -2.49
CA TYR A 183 16.11 8.09 -1.15
C TYR A 183 15.93 6.92 -0.21
N GLU A 184 16.87 6.75 0.71
CA GLU A 184 16.79 5.75 1.77
C GLU A 184 16.18 6.39 3.01
N ILE A 185 15.11 5.82 3.54
CA ILE A 185 14.50 6.32 4.77
C ILE A 185 15.44 6.07 5.95
N ARG A 186 15.63 7.07 6.82
CA ARG A 186 16.48 6.92 8.01
C ARG A 186 15.94 5.84 8.94
N LYS A 187 16.85 5.09 9.56
CA LYS A 187 16.52 3.94 10.44
C LYS A 187 15.53 4.30 11.55
N THR A 188 15.64 5.50 12.12
CA THR A 188 14.75 5.99 13.19
C THR A 188 13.27 6.01 12.82
N PHE A 189 12.91 6.06 11.53
CA PHE A 189 11.51 5.99 11.07
C PHE A 189 11.06 4.56 10.73
N ARG A 190 11.96 3.57 10.84
CA ARG A 190 11.66 2.15 10.57
C ARG A 190 11.45 1.34 11.85
N GLU A 191 12.06 1.75 12.95
CA GLU A 191 12.16 0.98 14.19
C GLU A 191 10.79 0.61 14.81
N ASP A 192 9.77 1.45 14.62
CA ASP A 192 8.45 1.23 15.19
C ASP A 192 7.43 0.69 14.16
N ILE A 193 7.91 0.15 13.03
CA ILE A 193 7.07 -0.41 11.96
C ILE A 193 7.39 -1.90 11.79
N GLU A 194 6.36 -2.73 11.96
CA GLU A 194 6.40 -4.16 11.70
C GLU A 194 5.74 -4.46 10.36
N PHE A 195 6.51 -4.99 9.41
CA PHE A 195 5.98 -5.44 8.12
C PHE A 195 5.63 -6.92 8.19
N ALA A 196 4.38 -7.28 7.91
CA ALA A 196 3.91 -8.66 7.95
C ALA A 196 3.09 -9.04 6.71
N ARG A 197 3.21 -10.28 6.27
CA ARG A 197 2.40 -10.79 5.17
C ARG A 197 1.02 -11.18 5.69
N GLN A 198 -0.03 -10.48 5.24
CA GLN A 198 -1.40 -10.77 5.63
C GLN A 198 -2.38 -10.51 4.50
N ASP A 199 -3.34 -11.43 4.35
CA ASP A 199 -4.49 -11.24 3.49
C ASP A 199 -5.72 -10.91 4.33
N ILE A 200 -6.19 -9.66 4.24
CA ILE A 200 -7.37 -9.20 4.98
C ILE A 200 -8.64 -10.00 4.63
N ARG A 201 -8.66 -10.70 3.49
CA ARG A 201 -9.79 -11.55 3.05
C ARG A 201 -9.83 -12.92 3.75
N LYS A 202 -8.82 -13.24 4.57
CA LYS A 202 -8.67 -14.51 5.30
C LYS A 202 -8.85 -14.37 6.81
N GLN A 203 -9.30 -13.21 7.28
CA GLN A 203 -9.67 -12.99 8.69
C GLN A 203 -11.05 -13.57 8.99
#